data_AF-A0A9D7IYV9-F1
#
_entry.id   AF-A0A9D7IYV9-F1
#
_cell.length_a   1.000
_cell.length_b   1.000
_cell.length_c   1.000
_cell.angle_alpha   90.00
_cell.angle_beta   90.00
_cell.angle_gamma   90.00
#
_symmetry.space_group_name_H-M   'P 1'
#
loop_
_entity.id
_entity.type
_entity.pdbx_description
1 polymer ?
#
loop_
_entity_poly.entity_id
_entity_poly.type
_entity_poly.pdbx_seq_one_letter_code
_entity_poly.pdbx_strand_id
1 'polypeptide(L)'
;MPIRLIYHQTSVDSDNTSPFDKAIVKITEDEDIMIAGPYLEIHYLEQIINSGNSWRLLTDIEKWLLAYDNAARQIICNFIVANTANIHHCKKLHARSLSVGITRW
;
A
#
# COMPACT_ATOMS: atom_id res chain seq x y z
N MET A 1 1.88 -15.63 17.09
CA MET A 1 2.62 -14.38 17.37
C MET A 1 1.77 -13.51 18.29
N PRO A 2 2.35 -12.85 19.30
CA PRO A 2 1.60 -11.88 20.09
C PRO A 2 1.19 -10.69 19.20
N ILE A 3 -0.02 -10.19 19.40
CA ILE A 3 -0.50 -8.99 18.72
C ILE A 3 0.30 -7.80 19.24
N ARG A 4 0.91 -7.02 18.34
CA ARG A 4 1.60 -5.78 18.66
C ARG A 4 0.83 -4.61 18.08
N LEU A 5 0.40 -3.71 18.95
CA LEU A 5 -0.21 -2.44 18.55
C LEU A 5 0.88 -1.36 18.46
N ILE A 6 0.80 -0.55 17.40
CA ILE A 6 1.70 0.58 17.16
C ILE A 6 0.88 1.84 17.27
N TYR A 7 1.39 2.79 18.06
CA TYR A 7 0.71 4.04 18.33
C TYR A 7 1.53 5.19 17.76
N HIS A 8 0.85 6.28 17.46
CA HIS A 8 1.52 7.51 17.09
C HIS A 8 2.38 8.01 18.26
N GLN A 9 3.58 8.50 17.95
CA GLN A 9 4.47 9.11 18.93
C GLN A 9 4.39 10.62 18.75
N THR A 10 4.06 11.34 19.82
CA THR A 10 4.00 12.81 19.83
C THR A 10 5.37 13.46 19.98
N SER A 11 6.39 12.69 20.41
CA SER A 11 7.78 13.10 20.39
C SER A 11 8.37 12.87 19.00
N VAL A 12 8.99 13.91 18.44
CA VAL A 12 9.70 13.83 17.16
C VAL A 12 10.91 12.92 17.35
N ASP A 13 10.86 11.70 16.78
CA ASP A 13 12.05 10.88 16.58
C ASP A 13 13.05 11.69 15.72
N SER A 14 14.35 11.53 15.95
CA SER A 14 15.44 12.27 15.29
C SER A 14 15.39 12.28 13.75
N ASP A 15 14.72 11.29 13.19
CA ASP A 15 14.64 10.90 11.80
C ASP A 15 13.27 11.21 11.17
N ASN A 16 12.36 11.85 11.93
CA ASN A 16 11.04 12.35 11.48
C ASN A 16 10.18 11.31 10.73
N THR A 17 10.46 10.02 10.93
CA THR A 17 9.83 8.91 10.22
C THR A 17 8.71 8.34 11.08
N SER A 18 7.51 8.16 10.49
CA SER A 18 6.35 7.60 11.17
C SER A 18 6.64 6.21 11.75
N PRO A 19 6.21 5.90 12.99
CA PRO A 19 6.34 4.55 13.55
C PRO A 19 5.56 3.50 12.73
N PHE A 20 4.53 3.93 11.99
CA PHE A 20 3.79 3.06 11.07
C PHE A 20 4.62 2.71 9.84
N ASP A 21 5.35 3.67 9.27
CA ASP A 21 6.21 3.43 8.09
C ASP A 21 7.39 2.54 8.44
N LYS A 22 8.03 2.78 9.59
CA LYS A 22 9.09 1.90 10.12
C LYS A 22 8.60 0.45 10.26
N ALA A 23 7.36 0.28 10.70
CA ALA A 23 6.77 -1.04 10.87
C ALA A 23 6.42 -1.70 9.55
N ILE A 24 5.85 -0.95 8.60
CA ILE A 24 5.51 -1.44 7.27
C ILE A 24 6.77 -1.92 6.56
N VAL A 25 7.81 -1.08 6.47
CA VAL A 25 9.10 -1.45 5.87
C VAL A 25 9.65 -2.74 6.48
N LYS A 26 9.62 -2.84 7.81
CA LYS A 26 10.14 -4.01 8.51
C LYS A 26 9.38 -5.30 8.22
N ILE A 27 8.05 -5.24 8.04
CA ILE A 27 7.26 -6.45 7.78
C ILE A 27 7.25 -6.82 6.30
N THR A 28 7.53 -5.87 5.40
CA THR A 28 7.50 -6.10 3.95
C THR A 28 8.83 -6.54 3.35
N GLU A 29 9.94 -6.32 4.06
CA GLU A 29 11.29 -6.71 3.65
C GLU A 29 11.36 -8.20 3.30
N ASP A 30 11.74 -8.50 2.05
CA ASP A 30 11.89 -9.86 1.50
C ASP A 30 10.64 -10.75 1.64
N GLU A 31 9.45 -10.16 1.68
CA GLU A 31 8.17 -10.87 1.84
C GLU A 31 7.25 -10.73 0.61
N ASP A 32 6.24 -11.61 0.54
CA ASP A 32 5.15 -11.48 -0.43
C ASP A 32 4.09 -10.52 0.11
N ILE A 33 3.92 -9.36 -0.53
CA ILE A 33 3.08 -8.27 -0.03
C ILE A 33 1.66 -8.36 -0.59
N MET A 34 0.66 -8.18 0.27
CA MET A 34 -0.73 -7.96 -0.13
C MET A 34 -1.26 -6.67 0.48
N ILE A 35 -1.81 -5.82 -0.38
CA ILE A 35 -2.37 -4.52 -0.01
C ILE A 35 -3.85 -4.53 -0.38
N ALA A 36 -4.71 -4.13 0.54
CA ALA A 36 -6.10 -3.83 0.24
C ALA A 36 -6.39 -2.39 0.63
N GLY A 37 -6.81 -1.58 -0.33
CA GLY A 37 -7.41 -0.29 -0.03
C GLY A 37 -7.43 0.72 -1.17
N PRO A 38 -8.36 1.69 -1.11
CA PRO A 38 -8.40 2.82 -2.02
C PRO A 38 -7.43 3.94 -1.59
N TYR A 39 -7.27 4.92 -2.48
CA TYR A 39 -6.66 6.23 -2.18
C TYR A 39 -5.17 6.17 -1.81
N LEU A 40 -4.42 5.21 -2.34
CA LEU A 40 -2.99 5.11 -2.09
C LEU A 40 -2.25 6.16 -2.93
N GLU A 41 -1.34 6.91 -2.31
CA GLU A 41 -0.41 7.74 -3.07
C GLU A 41 0.58 6.83 -3.80
N ILE A 42 0.84 7.11 -5.07
CA ILE A 42 1.67 6.23 -5.92
C ILE A 42 3.09 6.09 -5.35
N HIS A 43 3.70 7.20 -4.92
CA HIS A 43 5.06 7.15 -4.36
C HIS A 43 5.14 6.29 -3.10
N TYR A 44 4.13 6.33 -2.25
CA TYR A 44 4.07 5.49 -1.06
C TYR A 44 3.88 4.02 -1.42
N LEU A 45 3.02 3.73 -2.39
CA LEU A 45 2.81 2.38 -2.89
C LEU A 45 4.11 1.82 -3.51
N GLU A 46 4.82 2.61 -4.31
CA GLU A 46 6.12 2.26 -4.90
C GLU A 46 7.16 1.92 -3.84
N GLN A 47 7.26 2.73 -2.77
CA GLN A 47 8.18 2.45 -1.66
C GLN A 47 7.91 1.09 -1.01
N ILE A 48 6.63 0.77 -0.78
CA ILE A 48 6.23 -0.50 -0.17
C ILE A 48 6.55 -1.66 -1.10
N ILE A 49 6.08 -1.63 -2.35
CA ILE A 49 6.21 -2.78 -3.27
C ILE A 49 7.66 -3.07 -3.67
N ASN A 50 8.53 -2.06 -3.66
CA ASN A 50 9.95 -2.22 -3.95
C ASN A 50 10.74 -2.88 -2.80
N SER A 51 10.14 -3.04 -1.61
CA SER A 51 10.79 -3.68 -0.46
C SER A 51 10.55 -5.19 -0.36
N GLY A 52 9.57 -5.74 -1.10
CA GLY A 52 9.20 -7.15 -1.03
C GLY A 52 9.59 -7.96 -2.27
N ASN A 53 9.43 -9.28 -2.18
CA ASN A 53 9.70 -10.22 -3.28
C ASN A 53 8.62 -10.17 -4.37
N SER A 54 7.37 -10.03 -3.95
CA SER A 54 6.22 -9.92 -4.82
C SER A 54 5.16 -9.03 -4.18
N TRP A 55 4.21 -8.54 -4.98
CA TRP A 55 3.16 -7.69 -4.45
C TRP A 55 1.86 -7.84 -5.20
N ARG A 56 0.76 -7.60 -4.49
CA ARG A 56 -0.60 -7.66 -4.99
C ARG A 56 -1.45 -6.57 -4.36
N LEU A 57 -2.29 -5.93 -5.16
CA LEU A 57 -3.16 -4.83 -4.74
C LEU A 57 -4.62 -5.14 -5.04
N LEU A 58 -5.45 -5.16 -4.01
CA LEU A 58 -6.90 -5.13 -4.12
C LEU A 58 -7.38 -3.70 -3.91
N THR A 59 -8.01 -3.08 -4.89
CA THR A 59 -8.40 -1.67 -4.79
C THR A 59 -9.67 -1.32 -5.54
N ASP A 60 -10.41 -0.32 -5.04
CA ASP A 60 -11.48 0.31 -5.82
C ASP A 60 -10.84 1.33 -6.78
N ILE A 61 -10.53 0.89 -7.99
CA ILE A 61 -9.90 1.70 -9.04
C ILE A 61 -10.74 2.94 -9.37
N GLU A 62 -12.08 2.81 -9.43
CA GLU A 62 -12.97 3.95 -9.71
C GLU A 62 -12.80 5.02 -8.63
N LYS A 63 -12.82 4.62 -7.36
CA LYS A 63 -12.60 5.53 -6.23
C LYS A 63 -11.18 6.08 -6.20
N TRP A 64 -10.19 5.27 -6.52
CA TRP A 64 -8.80 5.71 -6.55
C TRP A 64 -8.58 6.82 -7.58
N LEU A 65 -9.07 6.64 -8.81
CA LEU A 65 -8.94 7.66 -9.87
C LEU A 65 -9.72 8.95 -9.58
N LEU A 66 -10.86 8.85 -8.88
CA LEU A 66 -11.68 10.00 -8.50
C LEU A 66 -11.08 10.83 -7.37
N ALA A 67 -10.19 10.27 -6.55
CA ALA A 67 -9.60 10.97 -5.41
C ALA A 67 -8.48 11.93 -5.78
N TYR A 68 -7.95 11.85 -7.00
CA TYR A 68 -6.80 12.62 -7.45
C TYR A 68 -7.15 13.54 -8.64
N ASP A 69 -6.38 14.62 -8.77
CA ASP A 69 -6.48 15.55 -9.88
C ASP A 69 -6.07 14.91 -11.23
N ASN A 70 -6.21 15.65 -12.34
CA ASN A 70 -5.96 15.08 -13.66
C ASN A 70 -4.49 14.64 -13.87
N ALA A 71 -3.51 15.33 -13.28
CA ALA A 71 -2.10 15.00 -13.45
C ALA A 71 -1.76 13.70 -12.68
N ALA A 72 -2.14 13.64 -11.42
CA ALA A 72 -1.95 12.44 -10.59
C ALA A 72 -2.79 11.26 -11.10
N ARG A 73 -4.00 11.50 -11.61
CA ARG A 73 -4.84 10.46 -12.22
C ARG A 73 -4.15 9.81 -13.42
N GLN A 74 -3.46 10.58 -14.27
CA GLN A 74 -2.73 10.00 -15.40
C GLN A 74 -1.59 9.08 -14.93
N ILE A 75 -0.88 9.47 -13.86
CA ILE A 75 0.16 8.64 -13.25
C ILE A 75 -0.44 7.33 -12.72
N ILE A 76 -1.56 7.40 -11.99
CA ILE A 76 -2.27 6.22 -11.48
C ILE A 76 -2.73 5.32 -12.63
N CYS A 77 -3.30 5.88 -13.70
CA CYS A 77 -3.69 5.12 -14.88
C CYS A 77 -2.51 4.37 -15.50
N ASN A 78 -1.38 5.06 -15.70
CA ASN A 78 -0.17 4.45 -16.26
C ASN A 78 0.35 3.32 -15.36
N PHE A 79 0.36 3.53 -14.04
CA PHE A 79 0.74 2.51 -13.06
C PHE A 79 -0.17 1.29 -13.12
N ILE A 80 -1.49 1.48 -13.21
CA ILE A 80 -2.47 0.38 -13.31
C ILE A 80 -2.24 -0.43 -14.59
N VAL A 81 -2.08 0.25 -15.73
CA VAL A 81 -1.87 -0.41 -17.03
C VAL A 81 -0.58 -1.23 -17.03
N ALA A 82 0.50 -0.69 -16.46
CA ALA A 82 1.78 -1.39 -16.37
C ALA A 82 1.75 -2.62 -15.44
N ASN A 83 0.82 -2.67 -14.48
CA ASN A 83 0.80 -3.68 -13.40
C ASN A 83 -0.53 -4.45 -13.30
N THR A 84 -1.26 -4.59 -14.42
CA THR A 84 -2.59 -5.22 -14.46
C THR A 84 -2.64 -6.63 -13.84
N ALA A 85 -1.56 -7.41 -13.94
CA ALA A 85 -1.48 -8.75 -13.35
C ALA A 85 -1.50 -8.74 -11.80
N ASN A 86 -1.05 -7.64 -11.18
CA ASN A 86 -0.90 -7.53 -9.73
C ASN A 86 -2.05 -6.75 -9.09
N ILE A 87 -2.90 -6.09 -9.88
CA ILE A 87 -3.95 -5.18 -9.40
C ILE A 87 -5.32 -5.77 -9.71
N HIS A 88 -6.11 -6.03 -8.66
CA HIS A 88 -7.49 -6.47 -8.77
C HIS A 88 -8.46 -5.36 -8.37
N HIS A 89 -9.46 -5.13 -9.21
CA HIS A 89 -10.52 -4.17 -8.92
C HIS A 89 -11.56 -4.75 -7.98
N CYS A 90 -11.78 -4.11 -6.82
CA CYS A 90 -12.85 -4.44 -5.89
C CYS A 90 -13.73 -3.22 -5.64
N LYS A 91 -14.98 -3.28 -6.09
CA LYS A 91 -15.94 -2.18 -5.88
C LYS A 91 -16.31 -2.03 -4.41
N LYS A 92 -16.48 -0.78 -3.96
CA LYS A 92 -16.86 -0.42 -2.59
C LYS A 92 -15.84 -0.84 -1.52
N LEU A 93 -14.59 -1.07 -1.91
CA LEU A 93 -13.52 -1.30 -0.95
C LEU A 93 -13.18 0.02 -0.24
N HIS A 94 -13.39 0.07 1.07
CA HIS A 94 -13.06 1.21 1.93
C HIS A 94 -12.09 0.86 3.07
N ALA A 95 -11.70 -0.41 3.19
CA ALA A 95 -10.70 -0.85 4.14
C ALA A 95 -9.30 -0.41 3.70
N ARG A 96 -8.39 -0.26 4.66
CA ARG A 96 -6.95 -0.14 4.42
C ARG A 96 -6.24 -1.20 5.26
N SER A 97 -5.59 -2.14 4.60
CA SER A 97 -4.81 -3.19 5.24
C SER A 97 -3.60 -3.57 4.41
N LEU A 98 -2.54 -3.97 5.09
CA LEU A 98 -1.35 -4.57 4.51
C LEU A 98 -1.08 -5.87 5.26
N SER A 99 -0.74 -6.91 4.52
CA SER A 99 -0.37 -8.21 5.05
C SER A 99 0.77 -8.80 4.24
N VAL A 100 1.51 -9.73 4.84
CA VAL A 100 2.69 -10.36 4.24
C VAL A 100 2.66 -11.87 4.38
N GLY A 101 3.32 -12.57 3.46
CA GLY A 101 3.50 -14.02 3.46
C GLY A 101 2.54 -14.78 2.55
N ILE A 102 2.59 -16.12 2.63
CA ILE A 102 1.87 -17.01 1.70
C ILE A 102 0.37 -16.96 1.96
N THR A 103 -0.34 -16.23 1.10
CA THR A 103 -1.81 -16.22 1.07
C THR A 103 -2.29 -16.46 -0.35
N ARG A 104 -3.01 -17.57 -0.58
CA ARG A 104 -3.71 -17.80 -1.84
C ARG A 104 -4.86 -16.80 -1.95
N TRP A 105 -5.06 -16.24 -3.14
CA TRP A 105 -6.29 -15.50 -3.45
C TRP A 105 -7.52 -16.40 -3.30
#